data_AF-A0A5F2GYF5-F1
#
_entry.id   AF-A0A5F2GYF5-F1
#
_cell.length_a   1.000
_cell.length_b   1.000
_cell.length_c   1.000
_cell.angle_alpha   90.00
_cell.angle_beta   90.00
_cell.angle_gamma   90.00
#
_symmetry.space_group_name_H-M   'P 1'
#
loop_
_entity.id
_entity.type
_entity.pdbx_description
1 polymer ?
#
loop_
_entity_poly.entity_id
_entity_poly.type
_entity_poly.pdbx_seq_one_letter_code
_entity_poly.pdbx_strand_id
1 'polypeptide(L)'
;MRTFRLATLALSGSLAAFALSSAAAQEQTQPSTDMPVTNTFGRWTTIIDTLDTGQDAHKTCAASTAFVDGLGNAGSLTMSISTGDALPPDAYPAIMFIIDNKTLPTGNKIAATFGDPGVKVAATVSSNAAAGGRPSWMVDNQAKTSLALLRAMRKVTSLDVVFGKQAVASIPMDGFTKAYRNLGTSCGFSTKDVAP
;
A
#
# COMPACT_ATOMS: atom_id res chain seq x y z
N MET A 1 -28.92 62.20 -59.67
CA MET A 1 -28.32 63.52 -59.96
C MET A 1 -26.91 63.55 -59.43
N ARG A 2 -25.96 64.00 -60.27
CA ARG A 2 -24.67 64.66 -59.96
C ARG A 2 -23.64 63.88 -59.09
N THR A 3 -22.61 63.26 -59.68
CA THR A 3 -21.31 63.79 -60.17
C THR A 3 -20.30 64.25 -59.10
N PHE A 4 -19.15 63.54 -59.07
CA PHE A 4 -17.74 63.99 -58.88
C PHE A 4 -17.38 64.62 -57.50
N ARG A 5 -16.20 64.41 -56.87
CA ARG A 5 -14.81 64.37 -57.38
C ARG A 5 -13.86 63.55 -56.49
N LEU A 6 -12.79 63.06 -57.11
CA LEU A 6 -11.51 62.65 -56.51
C LEU A 6 -10.78 63.82 -55.84
N ALA A 7 -10.03 63.53 -54.78
CA ALA A 7 -8.70 64.10 -54.53
C ALA A 7 -7.87 63.18 -53.60
N THR A 8 -6.76 62.70 -54.16
CA THR A 8 -5.61 62.05 -53.52
C THR A 8 -4.88 62.97 -52.55
N LEU A 9 -4.36 62.44 -51.44
CA LEU A 9 -2.97 62.69 -51.02
C LEU A 9 -2.51 61.69 -49.95
N ALA A 10 -1.38 61.07 -50.26
CA ALA A 10 -0.65 60.15 -49.42
C ALA A 10 -0.07 60.86 -48.18
N LEU A 11 0.08 60.13 -47.08
CA LEU A 11 1.25 60.29 -46.24
C LEU A 11 1.62 58.94 -45.61
N SER A 12 2.82 58.50 -45.99
CA SER A 12 3.57 57.40 -45.41
C SER A 12 3.82 57.65 -43.92
N GLY A 13 3.68 56.62 -43.09
CA GLY A 13 3.96 56.72 -41.66
C GLY A 13 4.01 55.37 -40.95
N SER A 14 5.19 54.77 -41.01
CA SER A 14 5.86 53.93 -39.99
C SER A 14 5.10 52.82 -39.25
N LEU A 15 5.60 51.61 -39.50
CA LEU A 15 5.56 50.40 -38.68
C LEU A 15 5.66 50.66 -37.16
N ALA A 16 4.71 50.12 -36.40
CA ALA A 16 4.92 49.68 -35.03
C ALA A 16 4.19 48.35 -34.84
N ALA A 17 4.93 47.25 -34.95
CA ALA A 17 4.46 45.92 -34.61
C ALA A 17 4.30 45.83 -33.08
N PHE A 18 3.06 45.74 -32.60
CA PHE A 18 2.78 45.31 -31.24
C PHE A 18 2.92 43.79 -31.18
N ALA A 19 4.13 43.31 -30.88
CA ALA A 19 4.32 41.95 -30.40
C ALA A 19 3.75 41.89 -28.97
N LEU A 20 2.49 41.47 -28.85
CA LEU A 20 1.95 41.02 -27.58
C LEU A 20 2.66 39.72 -27.22
N SER A 21 3.62 39.81 -26.31
CA SER A 21 4.21 38.65 -25.64
C SER A 21 3.11 37.98 -24.82
N SER A 22 2.40 37.02 -25.40
CA SER A 22 1.68 36.00 -24.67
C SER A 22 2.71 35.08 -24.01
N ALA A 23 3.22 35.51 -22.85
CA ALA A 23 3.82 34.59 -21.91
C ALA A 23 2.70 33.69 -21.37
N ALA A 24 2.39 32.63 -22.12
CA ALA A 24 1.75 31.47 -21.54
C ALA A 24 2.72 30.93 -20.49
N ALA A 25 2.49 31.30 -19.23
CA ALA A 25 3.07 30.60 -18.10
C ALA A 25 2.61 29.15 -18.24
N GLN A 26 3.48 28.29 -18.76
CA GLN A 26 3.35 26.86 -18.58
C GLN A 26 3.54 26.63 -17.09
N GLU A 27 2.43 26.61 -16.36
CA GLU A 27 2.35 26.03 -15.05
C GLU A 27 2.75 24.55 -15.22
N GLN A 28 4.04 24.28 -15.05
CA GLN A 28 4.54 22.92 -14.90
C GLN A 28 3.79 22.36 -13.70
N THR A 29 2.82 21.50 -13.96
CA THR A 29 2.12 20.72 -12.95
C THR A 29 3.18 19.86 -12.28
N GLN A 30 3.68 20.33 -11.16
CA GLN A 30 4.60 19.57 -10.30
C GLN A 30 3.83 18.30 -9.90
N PRO A 31 4.43 17.10 -9.98
CA PRO A 31 3.75 15.89 -9.55
C PRO A 31 3.31 16.08 -8.10
N SER A 32 2.02 15.91 -7.82
CA SER A 32 1.49 15.97 -6.48
C SER A 32 2.28 14.99 -5.61
N THR A 33 2.96 15.49 -4.57
CA THR A 33 3.63 14.67 -3.54
C THR A 33 2.64 13.86 -2.68
N ASP A 34 1.34 13.98 -2.98
CA ASP A 34 0.19 13.47 -2.24
C ASP A 34 -0.35 12.13 -2.77
N MET A 35 0.29 11.54 -3.80
CA MET A 35 -0.12 10.21 -4.29
C MET A 35 0.68 9.10 -3.60
N PRO A 36 0.02 8.00 -3.16
CA PRO A 36 0.71 6.86 -2.58
C PRO A 36 1.73 6.24 -3.55
N VAL A 37 2.93 5.97 -3.06
CA VAL A 37 3.98 5.31 -3.83
C VAL A 37 3.75 3.81 -3.81
N THR A 38 3.62 3.18 -4.99
CA THR A 38 3.40 1.74 -5.11
C THR A 38 4.62 1.03 -5.71
N ASN A 39 5.05 -0.09 -5.11
CA ASN A 39 6.10 -0.95 -5.67
C ASN A 39 5.65 -2.42 -5.69
N THR A 40 6.10 -3.19 -6.68
CA THR A 40 5.78 -4.63 -6.76
C THR A 40 7.04 -5.47 -6.70
N PHE A 41 6.99 -6.54 -5.90
CA PHE A 41 8.04 -7.51 -5.69
C PHE A 41 7.44 -8.91 -5.78
N GLY A 42 7.64 -9.60 -6.91
CA GLY A 42 7.00 -10.89 -7.12
C GLY A 42 5.48 -10.77 -7.03
N ARG A 43 4.87 -11.47 -6.07
CA ARG A 43 3.42 -11.40 -5.80
C ARG A 43 3.02 -10.34 -4.76
N TRP A 44 3.99 -9.66 -4.16
CA TRP A 44 3.74 -8.66 -3.14
C TRP A 44 3.74 -7.26 -3.74
N THR A 45 2.84 -6.41 -3.28
CA THR A 45 2.79 -4.99 -3.61
C THR A 45 2.91 -4.19 -2.33
N THR A 46 3.75 -3.16 -2.31
CA THR A 46 3.81 -2.18 -1.24
C THR A 46 3.13 -0.89 -1.65
N ILE A 47 2.49 -0.23 -0.69
CA ILE A 47 1.89 1.10 -0.83
C ILE A 47 2.41 1.94 0.33
N ILE A 48 3.06 3.05 0.00
CA ILE A 48 3.58 4.02 0.95
C ILE A 48 2.75 5.29 0.80
N ASP A 49 1.89 5.53 1.76
CA ASP A 49 1.06 6.72 1.82
C ASP A 49 1.70 7.73 2.77
N THR A 50 1.85 8.98 2.34
CA THR A 50 2.47 10.05 3.13
C THR A 50 1.45 11.17 3.31
N LEU A 51 0.98 11.35 4.54
CA LEU A 51 0.16 12.48 4.93
C LEU A 51 1.07 13.52 5.60
N ASP A 52 1.41 14.57 4.86
CA ASP A 52 2.15 15.72 5.37
C ASP A 52 1.20 16.88 5.64
N THR A 53 1.02 17.22 6.91
CA THR A 53 0.15 18.32 7.35
C THR A 53 0.88 19.67 7.42
N GLY A 54 2.16 19.71 7.04
CA GLY A 54 3.05 20.87 7.18
C GLY A 54 3.57 21.09 8.61
N GLN A 55 2.99 20.42 9.60
CA GLN A 55 3.47 20.39 10.99
C GLN A 55 4.01 19.02 11.36
N ASP A 56 3.32 17.95 10.93
CA ASP A 56 3.74 16.57 11.10
C ASP A 56 3.56 15.81 9.78
N ALA A 57 4.57 15.02 9.42
CA ALA A 57 4.53 14.07 8.31
C ALA A 57 4.38 12.64 8.83
N HIS A 58 3.22 12.03 8.59
CA HIS A 58 2.95 10.65 8.94
C HIS A 58 2.97 9.77 7.69
N LYS A 59 3.68 8.64 7.78
CA LYS A 59 3.67 7.64 6.72
C LYS A 59 2.93 6.41 7.17
N THR A 60 2.11 5.87 6.30
CA THR A 60 1.54 4.52 6.42
C THR A 60 2.15 3.64 5.35
N CYS A 61 2.86 2.60 5.76
CA CYS A 61 3.47 1.63 4.86
C CYS A 61 2.68 0.32 4.95
N ALA A 62 2.15 -0.13 3.83
CA ALA A 62 1.47 -1.42 3.71
C ALA A 62 2.16 -2.31 2.68
N ALA A 63 2.22 -3.62 2.93
CA ALA A 63 2.61 -4.63 1.95
C ALA A 63 1.53 -5.70 1.89
N SER A 64 1.06 -6.03 0.69
CA SER A 64 -0.03 -6.99 0.50
C SER A 64 0.25 -7.99 -0.61
N THR A 65 -0.35 -9.17 -0.49
CA THR A 65 -0.37 -10.20 -1.54
C THR A 65 -1.78 -10.77 -1.65
N ALA A 66 -2.21 -11.03 -2.89
CA ALA A 66 -3.50 -11.63 -3.18
C ALA A 66 -3.39 -13.17 -3.29
N PHE A 67 -4.42 -13.85 -2.80
CA PHE A 67 -4.55 -15.31 -2.87
C PHE A 67 -5.99 -15.71 -3.12
N VAL A 68 -6.19 -17.01 -3.37
CA VAL A 68 -7.50 -17.65 -3.48
C VAL A 68 -7.55 -18.73 -2.41
N ASP A 69 -8.66 -18.81 -1.66
CA ASP A 69 -8.85 -19.83 -0.63
C ASP A 69 -9.18 -21.20 -1.25
N GLY A 70 -9.28 -22.24 -0.42
CA GLY A 70 -9.61 -23.60 -0.89
C GLY A 70 -10.99 -23.76 -1.53
N LEU A 71 -11.86 -22.76 -1.43
CA LEU A 71 -13.21 -22.73 -2.01
C LEU A 71 -13.32 -21.79 -3.22
N GLY A 72 -12.22 -21.16 -3.65
CA GLY A 72 -12.23 -20.23 -4.78
C GLY A 72 -12.51 -18.76 -4.43
N ASN A 73 -12.65 -18.41 -3.14
CA ASN A 73 -12.88 -17.03 -2.73
C ASN A 73 -11.59 -16.22 -2.79
N ALA A 74 -11.69 -14.97 -3.26
CA ALA A 74 -10.57 -14.05 -3.24
C ALA A 74 -10.21 -13.65 -1.81
N GLY A 75 -8.90 -13.52 -1.56
CA GLY A 75 -8.38 -13.03 -0.29
C GLY A 75 -7.10 -12.23 -0.47
N SER A 76 -6.74 -11.49 0.57
CA SER A 76 -5.49 -10.75 0.67
C SER A 76 -4.88 -10.89 2.05
N LEU A 77 -3.56 -11.03 2.09
CA LEU A 77 -2.75 -10.90 3.29
C LEU A 77 -2.05 -9.54 3.24
N THR A 78 -2.24 -8.72 4.27
CA THR A 78 -1.68 -7.37 4.37
C THR A 78 -0.89 -7.21 5.65
N MET A 79 0.29 -6.61 5.53
CA MET A 79 1.09 -6.09 6.63
C MET A 79 1.00 -4.56 6.61
N SER A 80 0.78 -3.91 7.75
CA SER A 80 0.72 -2.44 7.83
C SER A 80 1.43 -1.90 9.07
N ILE A 81 2.14 -0.79 8.91
CA ILE A 81 2.80 -0.04 9.98
C ILE A 81 2.84 1.44 9.63
N SER A 82 2.79 2.31 10.64
CA SER A 82 2.90 3.76 10.47
C SER A 82 4.07 4.34 11.28
N THR A 83 4.54 5.52 10.92
CA THR A 83 5.61 6.23 11.66
C THR A 83 5.19 6.70 13.05
N GLY A 84 3.89 6.67 13.37
CA GLY A 84 3.38 6.95 14.71
C GLY A 84 3.27 5.70 15.62
N ASP A 85 3.49 4.51 15.08
CA ASP A 85 3.43 3.26 15.85
C ASP A 85 4.73 3.02 16.62
N ALA A 86 4.66 2.17 17.66
CA ALA A 86 5.86 1.51 18.15
C ALA A 86 6.47 0.68 17.00
N LEU A 87 7.76 0.87 16.75
CA LEU A 87 8.47 0.24 15.64
C LEU A 87 9.28 -0.98 16.11
N PRO A 88 9.71 -1.85 15.20
CA PRO A 88 10.60 -2.95 15.54
C PRO A 88 11.87 -2.46 16.27
N PRO A 89 12.30 -3.17 17.32
CA PRO A 89 11.86 -4.50 17.75
C PRO A 89 10.67 -4.50 18.75
N ASP A 90 10.16 -3.35 19.16
CA ASP A 90 9.17 -3.23 20.23
C ASP A 90 7.75 -3.60 19.77
N ALA A 91 7.42 -3.32 18.52
CA ALA A 91 6.24 -3.80 17.83
C ALA A 91 6.55 -4.05 16.36
N TYR A 92 5.73 -4.87 15.70
CA TYR A 92 5.92 -5.25 14.30
C TYR A 92 4.70 -4.84 13.49
N PRO A 93 4.80 -4.80 12.14
CA PRO A 93 3.65 -4.52 11.30
C PRO A 93 2.46 -5.42 11.67
N ALA A 94 1.27 -4.82 11.78
CA ALA A 94 0.04 -5.55 12.00
C ALA A 94 -0.24 -6.45 10.79
N ILE A 95 -0.70 -7.68 11.04
CA ILE A 95 -0.93 -8.69 10.01
C ILE A 95 -2.42 -8.99 9.92
N MET A 96 -3.01 -8.70 8.76
CA MET A 96 -4.44 -8.82 8.52
C MET A 96 -4.72 -9.68 7.29
N PHE A 97 -5.74 -10.52 7.40
CA PHE A 97 -6.33 -11.25 6.28
C PHE A 97 -7.69 -10.65 5.98
N ILE A 98 -7.99 -10.40 4.70
CA ILE A 98 -9.34 -10.12 4.20
C ILE A 98 -9.69 -11.26 3.26
N ILE A 99 -10.83 -11.91 3.48
CA ILE A 99 -11.21 -13.10 2.72
C ILE A 99 -12.71 -13.05 2.49
N ASP A 100 -13.15 -13.19 1.25
CA ASP A 100 -14.58 -13.20 0.90
C ASP A 100 -15.24 -14.55 1.21
N ASN A 101 -14.93 -15.12 2.38
CA ASN A 101 -15.43 -16.39 2.86
C ASN A 101 -16.11 -16.23 4.22
N LYS A 102 -17.44 -16.21 4.21
CA LYS A 102 -18.27 -16.05 5.42
C LYS A 102 -18.37 -17.33 6.26
N THR A 103 -17.82 -18.46 5.79
CA THR A 103 -17.85 -19.74 6.51
C THR A 103 -16.69 -19.90 7.48
N LEU A 104 -15.65 -19.06 7.36
CA LEU A 104 -14.51 -19.07 8.26
C LEU A 104 -14.93 -18.68 9.69
N PRO A 105 -14.25 -19.21 10.73
CA PRO A 105 -14.60 -18.89 12.12
C PRO A 105 -14.53 -17.39 12.39
N THR A 106 -15.51 -16.84 13.11
CA THR A 106 -15.55 -15.43 13.52
C THR A 106 -15.57 -15.29 15.05
N GLY A 107 -15.32 -14.07 15.56
CA GLY A 107 -15.16 -13.79 16.99
C GLY A 107 -13.72 -13.45 17.39
N ASN A 108 -13.46 -13.43 18.69
CA ASN A 108 -12.16 -13.07 19.26
C ASN A 108 -11.36 -14.30 19.67
N LYS A 109 -10.02 -14.19 19.65
CA LYS A 109 -9.10 -15.24 20.11
C LYS A 109 -9.30 -16.59 19.41
N ILE A 110 -9.63 -16.57 18.13
CA ILE A 110 -9.71 -17.79 17.30
C ILE A 110 -8.29 -18.35 17.19
N ALA A 111 -8.09 -19.61 17.56
CA ALA A 111 -6.79 -20.25 17.40
C ALA A 111 -6.37 -20.24 15.92
N ALA A 112 -5.13 -19.92 15.61
CA ALA A 112 -4.61 -19.92 14.26
C ALA A 112 -3.23 -20.58 14.20
N THR A 113 -2.93 -21.20 13.06
CA THR A 113 -1.60 -21.74 12.77
C THR A 113 -1.14 -21.25 11.41
N PHE A 114 0.13 -20.86 11.34
CA PHE A 114 0.75 -20.28 10.17
C PHE A 114 2.07 -20.99 9.84
N GLY A 115 2.29 -21.27 8.56
CA GLY A 115 3.51 -21.87 8.05
C GLY A 115 3.35 -23.33 7.63
N ASP A 116 4.41 -23.90 7.08
CA ASP A 116 4.43 -25.24 6.48
C ASP A 116 4.76 -26.33 7.54
N PRO A 117 4.83 -27.62 7.17
CA PRO A 117 5.22 -28.67 8.11
C PRO A 117 6.60 -28.49 8.77
N GLY A 118 7.52 -27.72 8.17
CA GLY A 118 8.85 -27.46 8.70
C GLY A 118 8.94 -26.25 9.65
N VAL A 119 8.01 -25.29 9.53
CA VAL A 119 7.92 -24.12 10.40
C VAL A 119 6.46 -23.81 10.71
N LYS A 120 6.04 -23.99 11.98
CA LYS A 120 4.69 -23.65 12.43
C LYS A 120 4.71 -22.60 13.53
N VAL A 121 3.86 -21.58 13.37
CA VAL A 121 3.63 -20.53 14.36
C VAL A 121 2.18 -20.62 14.79
N ALA A 122 1.96 -20.88 16.08
CA ALA A 122 0.65 -20.80 16.71
C ALA A 122 0.39 -19.36 17.16
N ALA A 123 -0.82 -18.87 16.91
CA ALA A 123 -1.25 -17.54 17.31
C ALA A 123 -2.76 -17.53 17.54
N THR A 124 -3.31 -16.35 17.83
CA THR A 124 -4.73 -16.10 17.77
C THR A 124 -5.04 -15.04 16.74
N VAL A 125 -6.23 -15.12 16.16
CA VAL A 125 -6.80 -14.07 15.31
C VAL A 125 -8.12 -13.60 15.89
N SER A 126 -8.44 -12.33 15.66
CA SER A 126 -9.75 -11.76 15.94
C SER A 126 -10.40 -11.33 14.64
N SER A 127 -11.67 -11.72 14.46
CA SER A 127 -12.43 -11.39 13.27
C SER A 127 -13.22 -10.11 13.47
N ASN A 128 -13.17 -9.25 12.46
CA ASN A 128 -13.89 -7.99 12.37
C ASN A 128 -14.36 -7.75 10.92
N ALA A 129 -15.04 -6.64 10.68
CA ALA A 129 -15.27 -6.15 9.33
C ALA A 129 -14.16 -5.17 8.95
N ALA A 130 -13.53 -5.38 7.79
CA ALA A 130 -12.64 -4.42 7.17
C ALA A 130 -13.43 -3.25 6.57
N ALA A 131 -12.70 -2.24 6.07
CA ALA A 131 -13.28 -1.18 5.25
C ALA A 131 -14.12 -1.79 4.11
N GLY A 132 -15.34 -1.27 3.92
CA GLY A 132 -16.29 -1.80 2.94
C GLY A 132 -17.07 -3.05 3.40
N GLY A 133 -17.00 -3.43 4.68
CA GLY A 133 -17.82 -4.50 5.26
C GLY A 133 -17.35 -5.92 4.93
N ARG A 134 -16.16 -6.08 4.33
CA ARG A 134 -15.60 -7.40 4.00
C ARG A 134 -15.10 -8.10 5.26
N PRO A 135 -15.27 -9.43 5.39
CA PRO A 135 -14.75 -10.17 6.53
C PRO A 135 -13.22 -10.06 6.63
N SER A 136 -12.71 -9.78 7.82
CA SER A 136 -11.29 -9.73 8.11
C SER A 136 -10.90 -10.47 9.38
N TRP A 137 -9.63 -10.86 9.44
CA TRP A 137 -8.99 -11.52 10.57
C TRP A 137 -7.66 -10.84 10.85
N MET A 138 -7.54 -10.22 12.03
CA MET A 138 -6.32 -9.60 12.50
C MET A 138 -5.57 -10.59 13.39
N VAL A 139 -4.29 -10.82 13.12
CA VAL A 139 -3.41 -11.58 14.02
C VAL A 139 -3.16 -10.76 15.29
N ASP A 140 -3.19 -11.42 16.45
CA ASP A 140 -2.84 -10.79 17.72
C ASP A 140 -1.42 -10.20 17.66
N ASN A 141 -1.32 -8.87 17.74
CA ASN A 141 -0.08 -8.14 17.46
C ASN A 141 0.87 -8.09 18.65
N GLN A 142 1.05 -9.23 19.33
CA GLN A 142 2.08 -9.40 20.34
C GLN A 142 3.44 -9.48 19.64
N ALA A 143 4.41 -8.67 20.06
CA ALA A 143 5.71 -8.55 19.39
C ALA A 143 6.38 -9.91 19.14
N LYS A 144 6.36 -10.82 20.12
CA LYS A 144 6.91 -12.18 19.99
C LYS A 144 6.19 -13.01 18.91
N THR A 145 4.86 -12.92 18.85
CA THR A 145 4.02 -13.66 17.89
C THR A 145 4.23 -13.10 16.48
N SER A 146 4.16 -11.78 16.31
CA SER A 146 4.36 -11.10 15.03
C SER A 146 5.76 -11.37 14.49
N LEU A 147 6.81 -11.28 15.31
CA LEU A 147 8.18 -11.62 14.91
C LEU A 147 8.30 -13.08 14.46
N ALA A 148 7.73 -14.02 15.23
CA ALA A 148 7.77 -15.44 14.88
C ALA A 148 7.09 -15.70 13.52
N LEU A 149 5.91 -15.10 13.30
CA LEU A 149 5.17 -15.22 12.06
C LEU A 149 5.93 -14.61 10.87
N LEU A 150 6.45 -13.39 11.00
CA LEU A 150 7.25 -12.74 9.95
C LEU A 150 8.50 -13.56 9.59
N ARG A 151 9.15 -14.16 10.59
CA ARG A 151 10.28 -15.09 10.35
C ARG A 151 9.84 -16.38 9.66
N ALA A 152 8.65 -16.89 9.96
CA ALA A 152 8.10 -18.05 9.26
C ALA A 152 7.81 -17.71 7.80
N MET A 153 7.13 -16.59 7.52
CA MET A 153 6.86 -16.09 6.17
C MET A 153 8.13 -15.91 5.35
N ARG A 154 9.24 -15.48 5.97
CA ARG A 154 10.55 -15.39 5.32
C ARG A 154 11.14 -16.74 4.93
N LYS A 155 10.85 -17.80 5.68
CA LYS A 155 11.50 -19.11 5.55
C LYS A 155 10.76 -20.02 4.58
N VAL A 156 9.43 -19.95 4.56
CA VAL A 156 8.58 -20.84 3.77
C VAL A 156 8.40 -20.32 2.35
N THR A 157 8.20 -21.23 1.40
CA THR A 157 7.84 -20.88 0.01
C THR A 157 6.35 -20.54 -0.11
N SER A 158 5.52 -21.20 0.69
CA SER A 158 4.09 -20.92 0.87
C SER A 158 3.75 -20.89 2.35
N LEU A 159 2.94 -19.92 2.75
CA LEU A 159 2.38 -19.82 4.09
C LEU A 159 1.05 -20.55 4.12
N ASP A 160 1.03 -21.75 4.71
CA ASP A 160 -0.23 -22.42 5.01
C ASP A 160 -0.91 -21.71 6.19
N VAL A 161 -2.20 -21.44 6.06
CA VAL A 161 -2.99 -20.70 7.03
C VAL A 161 -4.16 -21.55 7.48
N VAL A 162 -4.31 -21.71 8.79
CA VAL A 162 -5.41 -22.47 9.40
C VAL A 162 -6.04 -21.62 10.50
N PHE A 163 -7.37 -21.46 10.46
CA PHE A 163 -8.16 -20.83 11.52
C PHE A 163 -9.03 -21.88 12.20
N GLY A 164 -8.87 -22.04 13.52
CA GLY A 164 -9.45 -23.12 14.29
C GLY A 164 -9.00 -24.48 13.74
N LYS A 165 -9.94 -25.22 13.15
CA LYS A 165 -9.69 -26.49 12.47
C LYS A 165 -9.83 -26.41 10.95
N GLN A 166 -10.08 -25.21 10.42
CA GLN A 166 -10.38 -24.98 9.01
C GLN A 166 -9.14 -24.44 8.29
N ALA A 167 -8.69 -25.18 7.28
CA ALA A 167 -7.67 -24.68 6.36
C ALA A 167 -8.23 -23.51 5.56
N VAL A 168 -7.45 -22.44 5.48
CA VAL A 168 -7.83 -21.19 4.82
C VAL A 168 -7.23 -21.16 3.42
N ALA A 169 -5.91 -21.09 3.34
CA ALA A 169 -5.18 -20.98 2.08
C ALA A 169 -3.73 -21.44 2.25
N SER A 170 -3.06 -21.69 1.13
CA SER A 170 -1.61 -21.75 1.03
C SER A 170 -1.14 -20.57 0.19
N ILE A 171 -0.55 -19.56 0.85
CA ILE A 171 -0.26 -18.26 0.23
C ILE A 171 1.20 -18.24 -0.24
N PRO A 172 1.50 -17.99 -1.52
CA PRO A 172 2.89 -17.93 -1.97
C PRO A 172 3.64 -16.73 -1.38
N MET A 173 4.84 -16.96 -0.86
CA MET A 173 5.70 -15.94 -0.23
C MET A 173 6.70 -15.30 -1.21
N ASP A 174 6.57 -15.57 -2.51
CA ASP A 174 7.43 -14.98 -3.55
C ASP A 174 7.39 -13.45 -3.52
N GLY A 175 8.51 -12.84 -3.12
CA GLY A 175 8.65 -11.38 -3.00
C GLY A 175 8.47 -10.80 -1.60
N PHE A 176 8.02 -11.59 -0.62
CA PHE A 176 7.78 -11.15 0.77
C PHE A 176 8.99 -10.41 1.36
N THR A 177 10.19 -10.99 1.27
CA THR A 177 11.40 -10.42 1.87
C THR A 177 11.75 -9.04 1.28
N LYS A 178 11.54 -8.84 -0.02
CA LYS A 178 11.80 -7.55 -0.67
C LYS A 178 10.76 -6.51 -0.27
N ALA A 179 9.48 -6.91 -0.22
CA ALA A 179 8.40 -6.05 0.24
C ALA A 179 8.62 -5.61 1.70
N TYR A 180 8.98 -6.53 2.60
CA TYR A 180 9.25 -6.20 4.01
C TYR A 180 10.43 -5.22 4.18
N ARG A 181 11.52 -5.39 3.40
CA ARG A 181 12.64 -4.43 3.37
C ARG A 181 12.23 -3.06 2.84
N ASN A 182 11.34 -3.02 1.85
CA ASN A 182 10.80 -1.77 1.33
C ASN A 182 9.96 -1.05 2.39
N LEU A 183 9.16 -1.77 3.20
CA LEU A 183 8.49 -1.16 4.36
C LEU A 183 9.50 -0.60 5.37
N GLY A 184 10.53 -1.36 5.73
CA GLY A 184 11.56 -0.92 6.68
C GLY A 184 12.28 0.35 6.23
N THR A 185 12.64 0.41 4.95
CA THR A 185 13.30 1.58 4.35
C THR A 185 12.35 2.80 4.31
N SER A 186 11.06 2.58 4.02
CA SER A 186 10.10 3.65 3.80
C SER A 186 9.52 4.22 5.10
N CYS A 187 9.30 3.37 6.12
CA CYS A 187 8.76 3.72 7.43
C CYS A 187 9.81 3.77 8.55
N GLY A 188 11.10 3.62 8.23
CA GLY A 188 12.20 3.93 9.13
C GLY A 188 12.49 2.90 10.23
N PHE A 189 12.26 1.60 9.97
CA PHE A 189 12.57 0.54 10.93
C PHE A 189 13.60 -0.47 10.39
N SER A 190 14.37 -1.06 11.30
CA SER A 190 15.35 -2.10 10.98
C SER A 190 14.64 -3.41 10.62
N THR A 191 15.06 -4.06 9.53
CA THR A 191 14.52 -5.36 9.13
C THR A 191 15.39 -6.55 9.52
N LYS A 192 16.51 -6.35 10.22
CA LYS A 192 17.55 -7.38 10.39
C LYS A 192 17.09 -8.67 11.10
N ASP A 193 16.10 -8.55 11.97
CA ASP A 193 15.52 -9.66 12.73
C ASP A 193 14.60 -10.57 11.91
N VAL A 194 14.03 -10.05 10.82
CA VAL A 194 13.16 -10.77 9.88
C VAL A 194 13.86 -10.98 8.54
N ALA A 195 14.31 -9.91 7.89
CA ALA A 195 14.95 -9.88 6.57
C ALA A 195 16.34 -9.20 6.65
N PRO A 196 17.39 -9.92 7.08
CA PRO A 196 18.76 -9.42 7.22
C PRO A 196 19.43 -9.14 5.89
#